data_AF-A0A2G2HBD8-F1
#
_entry.id   AF-A0A2G2HBD8-F1
#
_cell.length_a   1.000
_cell.length_b   1.000
_cell.length_c   1.000
_cell.angle_alpha   90.00
_cell.angle_beta   90.00
_cell.angle_gamma   90.00
#
_symmetry.space_group_name_H-M   'P 1'
#
loop_
_entity.id
_entity.type
_entity.pdbx_description
1 polymer ?
#
loop_
_entity_poly.entity_id
_entity_poly.type
_entity_poly.pdbx_seq_one_letter_code
_entity_poly.pdbx_strand_id
1 'polypeptide(L)'
;MTIKLHCLDTLIYPQNEYQYLKNGEKMQFGPYVEHIFGERVQEMYRSHNGWMTCSIHHSIPWPRKDVLIKYDNQDYFLRGIAEREDFSSPCISVYISAEQTIHELKEKLYKFTSILGWFQNGYVDITGFSQSGGYPILSENGRAMFIPTVIGGDATFNCNYMPVLANGNEQIALAFYREGLKLQHIHEGYAFLSFFKVLESQLRSPERVEWINASLNELEDRSLRRYEELIEEGIEDVGRHIYNSGRCAIAHASLNGEYINPDIPEDKERISKDLVLIHFLAKKFIKQKLQIADSLDVYKYRNNLFPLEQYIDSYYLNLLKEGGRIEISFFNLELDISLSHWPHGVIPELAVMKLKLFSMSNGKIIIHVWDEENTLRIRFDLDFTEGKIYASLEIGTIPNENQLTLLKYQRILLSNGTIEIIFPCGNLLTCESFMPVNIHPDALMEVDRLINQLEESLCLI
;
A
#
# COMPACT_ATOMS: atom_id res chain seq x y z
N MET A 1 21.26 6.00 -36.58
CA MET A 1 19.93 6.63 -36.64
C MET A 1 19.52 6.87 -35.19
N THR A 2 19.81 8.06 -34.68
CA THR A 2 19.65 8.41 -33.26
C THR A 2 18.19 8.73 -33.01
N ILE A 3 17.46 7.86 -32.34
CA ILE A 3 16.08 8.11 -31.93
C ILE A 3 16.15 9.15 -30.80
N LYS A 4 15.78 10.40 -31.11
CA LYS A 4 15.51 11.41 -30.08
C LYS A 4 14.24 11.00 -29.36
N LEU A 5 14.38 10.53 -28.12
CA LEU A 5 13.27 10.33 -27.19
C LEU A 5 12.66 11.71 -26.90
N HIS A 6 11.42 11.92 -27.36
CA HIS A 6 10.60 13.02 -26.86
C HIS A 6 10.10 12.61 -25.46
N CYS A 7 10.75 13.13 -24.41
CA CYS A 7 10.13 13.19 -23.08
C CYS A 7 8.93 14.14 -23.19
N LEU A 8 7.73 13.63 -22.91
CA LEU A 8 6.57 14.47 -22.63
C LEU A 8 6.76 15.02 -21.22
N ASP A 9 6.84 16.35 -21.08
CA ASP A 9 7.08 17.10 -19.84
C ASP A 9 5.91 17.08 -18.84
N THR A 10 5.17 15.99 -18.76
CA THR A 10 4.12 15.79 -17.77
C THR A 10 4.26 14.41 -17.15
N LEU A 11 4.50 14.37 -15.84
CA LEU A 11 4.29 13.20 -15.00
C LEU A 11 2.80 12.83 -15.04
N ILE A 12 2.33 12.28 -16.17
CA ILE A 12 1.02 11.65 -16.27
C ILE A 12 1.21 10.26 -15.70
N TYR A 13 1.21 10.15 -14.37
CA TYR A 13 0.93 8.85 -13.76
C TYR A 13 -0.50 8.49 -14.21
N PRO A 14 -0.70 7.39 -14.96
CA PRO A 14 -2.05 6.93 -15.24
C PRO A 14 -2.75 6.76 -13.89
N GLN A 15 -3.90 7.40 -13.71
CA GLN A 15 -4.56 7.46 -12.39
C GLN A 15 -4.92 6.07 -11.83
N ASN A 16 -4.92 5.04 -12.69
CA ASN A 16 -5.03 3.64 -12.32
C ASN A 16 -4.18 2.77 -13.26
N GLU A 17 -3.37 1.88 -12.70
CA GLU A 17 -2.71 0.79 -13.44
C GLU A 17 -3.58 -0.47 -13.30
N TYR A 18 -4.21 -0.91 -14.39
CA TYR A 18 -4.84 -2.22 -14.43
C TYR A 18 -3.81 -3.23 -14.90
N GLN A 19 -3.50 -4.21 -14.05
CA GLN A 19 -2.63 -5.32 -14.43
C GLN A 19 -3.41 -6.63 -14.40
N TYR A 20 -3.04 -7.52 -15.31
CA TYR A 20 -3.62 -8.85 -15.40
C TYR A 20 -2.83 -9.78 -14.49
N LEU A 21 -3.54 -10.41 -13.55
CA LEU A 21 -3.03 -11.48 -12.73
C LEU A 21 -2.69 -12.70 -13.61
N LYS A 22 -1.82 -13.61 -13.11
CA LYS A 22 -1.42 -14.82 -13.84
C LYS A 22 -2.60 -15.73 -14.24
N ASN A 23 -3.75 -15.60 -13.58
CA ASN A 23 -5.01 -16.30 -13.89
C ASN A 23 -5.92 -15.54 -14.88
N GLY A 24 -5.51 -14.38 -15.38
CA GLY A 24 -6.29 -13.55 -16.31
C GLY A 24 -7.27 -12.58 -15.64
N GLU A 25 -7.38 -12.58 -14.31
CA GLU A 25 -8.18 -11.60 -13.58
C GLU A 25 -7.54 -10.20 -13.63
N LYS A 26 -8.37 -9.16 -13.63
CA LYS A 26 -7.89 -7.78 -13.57
C LYS A 26 -7.89 -7.32 -12.12
N MET A 27 -6.82 -6.63 -11.73
CA MET A 27 -6.75 -5.96 -10.45
C MET A 27 -6.31 -4.51 -10.65
N GLN A 28 -6.92 -3.61 -9.89
CA GLN A 28 -6.65 -2.18 -9.96
C GLN A 28 -5.56 -1.84 -8.94
N PHE A 29 -4.43 -1.35 -9.44
CA PHE A 29 -3.35 -0.77 -8.64
C PHE A 29 -3.33 0.74 -8.81
N GLY A 30 -2.98 1.45 -7.74
CA GLY A 30 -2.83 2.90 -7.79
C GLY A 30 -1.50 3.36 -8.36
N PRO A 31 -1.35 4.67 -8.59
CA PRO A 31 -0.08 5.26 -8.97
C PRO A 31 0.92 5.21 -7.80
N TYR A 32 2.19 5.49 -8.09
CA TYR A 32 3.16 5.73 -7.03
C TYR A 32 2.70 6.90 -6.15
N VAL A 33 2.71 6.71 -4.83
CA VAL A 33 2.25 7.70 -3.85
C VAL A 33 3.47 8.33 -3.19
N GLU A 34 3.68 9.63 -3.38
CA GLU A 34 4.84 10.31 -2.78
C GLU A 34 4.64 10.44 -1.27
N HIS A 35 5.64 9.99 -0.50
CA HIS A 35 5.72 10.14 0.94
C HIS A 35 6.85 11.11 1.30
N ILE A 36 6.55 12.15 2.08
CA ILE A 36 7.56 13.09 2.57
C ILE A 36 7.61 13.01 4.09
N PHE A 37 8.82 12.86 4.64
CA PHE A 37 9.07 12.72 6.08
C PHE A 37 9.99 13.85 6.59
N GLY A 38 10.05 14.02 7.92
CA GLY A 38 11.04 14.86 8.59
C GLY A 38 10.82 16.37 8.41
N GLU A 39 11.92 17.12 8.36
CA GLU A 39 11.92 18.59 8.38
C GLU A 39 11.08 19.22 7.26
N ARG A 40 11.06 18.61 6.08
CA ARG A 40 10.25 19.07 4.93
C ARG A 40 8.76 19.11 5.27
N VAL A 41 8.25 18.18 6.07
CA VAL A 41 6.85 18.20 6.52
C VAL A 41 6.61 19.41 7.44
N GLN A 42 7.56 19.70 8.32
CA GLN A 42 7.48 20.85 9.23
C GLN A 42 7.55 22.19 8.50
N GLU A 43 8.35 22.29 7.44
CA GLU A 43 8.38 23.46 6.55
C GLU A 43 7.03 23.69 5.88
N MET A 44 6.39 22.63 5.38
CA MET A 44 5.09 22.74 4.73
C MET A 44 3.94 23.12 5.66
N TYR A 45 4.03 22.78 6.95
CA TYR A 45 3.08 23.30 7.93
C TYR A 45 3.15 24.82 8.06
N ARG A 46 4.33 25.41 7.89
CA ARG A 46 4.55 26.86 8.00
C ARG A 46 4.25 27.61 6.71
N SER A 47 4.23 26.93 5.57
CA SER A 47 3.99 27.55 4.27
C SER A 47 2.51 27.80 3.94
N HIS A 48 1.58 27.35 4.79
CA HIS A 48 0.15 27.42 4.54
C HIS A 48 -0.64 28.03 5.70
N ASN A 49 -1.70 28.77 5.37
CA ASN A 49 -2.62 29.38 6.32
C ASN A 49 -4.02 28.77 6.20
N GLY A 50 -4.49 28.07 7.22
CA GLY A 50 -5.81 27.43 7.26
C GLY A 50 -5.71 25.90 7.18
N TRP A 51 -6.08 25.24 8.26
CA TRP A 51 -5.96 23.79 8.41
C TRP A 51 -7.26 23.19 8.90
N MET A 52 -7.63 22.06 8.32
CA MET A 52 -8.62 21.16 8.90
C MET A 52 -7.90 19.91 9.39
N THR A 53 -8.10 19.58 10.66
CA THR A 53 -7.55 18.36 11.26
C THR A 53 -8.69 17.50 11.74
N CYS A 54 -8.66 16.22 11.40
CA CYS A 54 -9.59 15.25 11.93
C CYS A 54 -8.87 14.28 12.87
N SER A 55 -9.44 14.10 14.06
CA SER A 55 -9.02 13.02 14.95
C SER A 55 -9.51 11.70 14.42
N ILE A 56 -8.70 10.67 14.60
CA ILE A 56 -9.02 9.35 14.09
C ILE A 56 -8.96 8.28 15.17
N HIS A 57 -9.67 7.20 14.90
CA HIS A 57 -9.56 5.92 15.57
C HIS A 57 -9.16 4.88 14.52
N HIS A 58 -8.16 4.06 14.78
CA HIS A 58 -7.59 3.17 13.77
C HIS A 58 -7.18 1.82 14.34
N SER A 59 -7.12 0.81 13.48
CA SER A 59 -6.53 -0.51 13.75
C SER A 59 -5.27 -0.79 12.95
N ILE A 60 -4.90 0.10 12.02
CA ILE A 60 -3.72 -0.05 11.18
C ILE A 60 -2.46 0.41 11.92
N PRO A 61 -1.27 -0.08 11.56
CA PRO A 61 -0.03 0.51 12.02
C PRO A 61 0.09 1.98 11.58
N TRP A 62 0.22 2.89 12.53
CA TRP A 62 0.25 4.34 12.30
C TRP A 62 1.69 4.88 12.35
N PRO A 63 2.03 5.93 11.59
CA PRO A 63 3.38 6.48 11.60
C PRO A 63 3.81 7.00 12.98
N ARG A 64 5.09 6.81 13.29
CA ARG A 64 5.73 7.35 14.49
C ARG A 64 5.93 8.87 14.39
N LYS A 65 6.39 9.33 13.22
CA LYS A 65 6.66 10.73 12.88
C LYS A 65 5.66 11.26 11.86
N ASP A 66 5.52 12.58 11.76
CA ASP A 66 4.64 13.20 10.77
C ASP A 66 5.05 12.78 9.35
N VAL A 67 4.07 12.40 8.53
CA VAL A 67 4.27 12.06 7.11
C VAL A 67 3.25 12.79 6.25
N LEU A 68 3.72 13.40 5.18
CA LEU A 68 2.87 13.86 4.09
C LEU A 68 2.69 12.74 3.07
N ILE A 69 1.46 12.53 2.66
CA ILE A 69 1.07 11.63 1.58
C ILE A 69 0.41 12.46 0.49
N LYS A 70 0.94 12.39 -0.73
CA LYS A 70 0.30 13.00 -1.92
C LYS A 70 -0.55 11.95 -2.63
N TYR A 71 -1.86 12.04 -2.46
CA TYR A 71 -2.81 11.04 -2.97
C TYR A 71 -4.03 11.71 -3.60
N ASP A 72 -4.43 11.25 -4.79
CA ASP A 72 -5.57 11.77 -5.53
C ASP A 72 -5.56 13.32 -5.67
N ASN A 73 -4.40 13.86 -6.07
CA ASN A 73 -4.13 15.30 -6.20
C ASN A 73 -4.38 16.12 -4.92
N GLN A 74 -4.26 15.49 -3.75
CA GLN A 74 -4.45 16.13 -2.46
C GLN A 74 -3.33 15.72 -1.50
N ASP A 75 -2.91 16.70 -0.70
CA ASP A 75 -1.91 16.54 0.35
C ASP A 75 -2.59 16.16 1.67
N TYR A 76 -2.27 14.97 2.17
CA TYR A 76 -2.73 14.46 3.47
C TYR A 76 -1.56 14.35 4.44
N PHE A 77 -1.65 15.02 5.58
CA PHE A 77 -0.64 14.99 6.61
C PHE A 77 -1.08 14.05 7.71
N LEU A 78 -0.50 12.85 7.78
CA LEU A 78 -0.71 11.94 8.89
C LEU A 78 0.19 12.37 10.04
N ARG A 79 -0.42 12.72 11.17
CA ARG A 79 0.33 13.17 12.34
C ARG A 79 0.88 11.99 13.11
N GLY A 80 2.19 11.98 13.30
CA GLY A 80 2.91 10.92 13.99
C GLY A 80 2.58 10.90 15.48
N ILE A 81 2.32 9.72 16.03
CA ILE A 81 1.90 9.59 17.44
C ILE A 81 3.04 9.99 18.39
N ALA A 82 4.30 9.74 18.02
CA ALA A 82 5.49 10.05 18.80
C ALA A 82 6.35 11.15 18.13
N GLU A 83 5.70 12.06 17.40
CA GLU A 83 6.34 13.28 16.90
C GLU A 83 6.82 14.14 18.09
N ARG A 84 6.05 14.14 19.18
CA ARG A 84 6.28 14.91 20.40
C ARG A 84 6.70 14.00 21.56
N GLU A 85 7.23 14.60 22.62
CA GLU A 85 7.69 13.88 23.83
C GLU A 85 6.56 13.07 24.49
N ASP A 86 5.31 13.51 24.34
CA ASP A 86 4.10 12.79 24.76
C ASP A 86 3.40 12.10 23.57
N PHE A 87 2.86 10.89 23.80
CA PHE A 87 2.03 10.19 22.82
C PHE A 87 0.80 11.04 22.49
N SER A 88 0.77 11.57 21.27
CA SER A 88 -0.34 12.35 20.76
C SER A 88 -1.44 11.49 20.15
N SER A 89 -2.68 11.98 20.15
CA SER A 89 -3.76 11.29 19.44
C SER A 89 -3.48 11.29 17.94
N PRO A 90 -3.66 10.14 17.25
CA PRO A 90 -3.48 10.08 15.81
C PRO A 90 -4.52 10.97 15.12
N CYS A 91 -4.06 11.73 14.14
CA CYS A 91 -4.92 12.62 13.35
C CYS A 91 -4.41 12.80 11.93
N ILE A 92 -5.29 13.27 11.06
CA ILE A 92 -4.99 13.61 9.68
C ILE A 92 -5.29 15.09 9.50
N SER A 93 -4.33 15.84 8.99
CA SER A 93 -4.50 17.25 8.65
C SER A 93 -4.49 17.44 7.14
N VAL A 94 -5.34 18.33 6.66
CA VAL A 94 -5.37 18.80 5.26
C VAL A 94 -5.41 20.32 5.26
N TYR A 95 -4.79 20.91 4.25
CA TYR A 95 -4.86 22.34 4.00
C TYR A 95 -6.24 22.75 3.48
N ILE A 96 -6.78 23.87 3.96
CA ILE A 96 -8.02 24.45 3.45
C ILE A 96 -7.66 25.43 2.34
N SER A 97 -7.84 25.02 1.09
CA SER A 97 -7.67 25.92 -0.06
C SER A 97 -8.87 26.86 -0.22
N ALA A 98 -8.65 28.02 -0.84
CA ALA A 98 -9.69 29.02 -1.08
C ALA A 98 -10.81 28.52 -2.03
N GLU A 99 -10.53 27.50 -2.83
CA GLU A 99 -11.43 26.95 -3.86
C GLU A 99 -12.31 25.81 -3.34
N GLN A 100 -12.06 25.31 -2.12
CA GLN A 100 -12.73 24.14 -1.58
C GLN A 100 -13.67 24.49 -0.42
N THR A 101 -14.85 23.88 -0.43
CA THR A 101 -15.76 23.96 0.71
C THR A 101 -15.33 23.00 1.82
N ILE A 102 -15.68 23.34 3.07
CA ILE A 102 -15.45 22.46 4.22
C ILE A 102 -16.14 21.08 4.03
N HIS A 103 -17.30 21.06 3.37
CA HIS A 103 -18.04 19.82 3.12
C HIS A 103 -17.26 18.89 2.18
N GLU A 104 -16.75 19.42 1.06
CA GLU A 104 -15.93 18.66 0.11
C GLU A 104 -14.67 18.11 0.76
N LEU A 105 -14.01 18.89 1.61
CA LEU A 105 -12.83 18.41 2.34
C LEU A 105 -13.17 17.28 3.34
N LYS A 106 -14.30 17.39 4.04
CA LYS A 106 -14.76 16.32 4.94
C LYS A 106 -15.07 15.05 4.16
N GLU A 107 -15.72 15.17 3.02
CA GLU A 107 -16.01 14.05 2.13
C GLU A 107 -14.71 13.39 1.63
N LYS A 108 -13.72 14.17 1.20
CA LYS A 108 -12.39 13.66 0.82
C LYS A 108 -11.71 12.92 1.95
N LEU A 109 -11.73 13.47 3.18
CA LEU A 109 -11.15 12.79 4.35
C LEU A 109 -11.86 11.47 4.66
N TYR A 110 -13.19 11.39 4.56
CA TYR A 110 -13.91 10.13 4.71
C TYR A 110 -13.56 9.12 3.62
N LYS A 111 -13.35 9.55 2.37
CA LYS A 111 -12.92 8.66 1.27
C LYS A 111 -11.50 8.16 1.49
N PHE A 112 -10.59 9.07 1.82
CA PHE A 112 -9.19 8.75 2.11
C PHE A 112 -9.04 7.76 3.27
N THR A 113 -9.74 7.98 4.38
CA THR A 113 -9.68 7.07 5.53
C THR A 113 -10.24 5.67 5.23
N SER A 114 -11.26 5.58 4.37
CA SER A 114 -11.79 4.28 3.89
C SER A 114 -10.77 3.50 3.07
N ILE A 115 -10.12 4.13 2.07
CA ILE A 115 -9.13 3.44 1.24
C ILE A 115 -7.84 3.14 2.02
N LEU A 116 -7.39 4.05 2.89
CA LEU A 116 -6.20 3.85 3.72
C LEU A 116 -6.37 2.67 4.68
N GLY A 117 -7.53 2.59 5.34
CA GLY A 117 -7.88 1.46 6.20
C GLY A 117 -7.89 0.14 5.43
N TRP A 118 -8.60 0.10 4.31
CA TRP A 118 -8.66 -1.06 3.43
C TRP A 118 -7.27 -1.52 2.98
N PHE A 119 -6.47 -0.60 2.44
CA PHE A 119 -5.16 -0.88 1.87
C PHE A 119 -4.21 -1.48 2.93
N GLN A 120 -4.27 -0.98 4.16
CA GLN A 120 -3.48 -1.48 5.29
C GLN A 120 -4.12 -2.65 6.04
N ASN A 121 -5.14 -3.30 5.47
CA ASN A 121 -5.85 -4.44 6.06
C ASN A 121 -6.47 -4.15 7.45
N GLY A 122 -6.95 -2.93 7.68
CA GLY A 122 -7.65 -2.53 8.90
C GLY A 122 -8.69 -1.45 8.65
N TYR A 123 -8.85 -0.53 9.60
CA TYR A 123 -9.73 0.61 9.47
C TYR A 123 -9.07 1.88 10.01
N VAL A 124 -9.50 3.01 9.46
CA VAL A 124 -9.24 4.37 9.96
C VAL A 124 -10.57 5.09 9.93
N ASP A 125 -11.06 5.54 11.08
CA ASP A 125 -12.36 6.19 11.22
C ASP A 125 -12.22 7.57 11.86
N ILE A 126 -13.03 8.54 11.41
CA ILE A 126 -12.96 9.92 11.88
C ILE A 126 -13.89 10.07 13.10
N THR A 127 -13.34 10.57 14.21
CA THR A 127 -14.09 10.80 15.45
C THR A 127 -14.52 12.25 15.63
N GLY A 128 -13.82 13.19 15.00
CA GLY A 128 -14.09 14.61 15.14
C GLY A 128 -13.30 15.47 14.15
N PHE A 129 -13.72 16.72 14.00
CA PHE A 129 -13.06 17.71 13.15
C PHE A 129 -12.71 18.95 13.98
N SER A 130 -11.57 19.53 13.68
CA SER A 130 -11.07 20.77 14.24
C SER A 130 -10.51 21.65 13.13
N GLN A 131 -10.67 22.97 13.27
CA GLN A 131 -10.15 23.95 12.32
C GLN A 131 -9.19 24.89 13.03
N SER A 132 -8.12 25.28 12.35
CA SER A 132 -7.14 26.21 12.87
C SER A 132 -6.54 27.09 11.78
N GLY A 133 -6.08 28.28 12.16
CA GLY A 133 -5.49 29.25 11.24
C GLY A 133 -4.02 28.92 10.91
N GLY A 134 -3.10 29.32 11.79
CA GLY A 134 -1.66 29.32 11.46
C GLY A 134 -0.93 27.98 11.53
N TYR A 135 -1.48 26.97 12.22
CA TYR A 135 -0.86 25.64 12.33
C TYR A 135 -1.95 24.60 12.60
N PRO A 136 -1.87 23.36 12.07
CA PRO A 136 -2.85 22.31 12.36
C PRO A 136 -2.87 21.97 13.85
N ILE A 137 -4.04 22.09 14.49
CA ILE A 137 -4.20 21.72 15.89
C ILE A 137 -4.45 20.23 16.03
N LEU A 138 -3.79 19.60 17.00
CA LEU A 138 -4.12 18.25 17.41
C LEU A 138 -5.49 18.29 18.09
N SER A 139 -6.41 17.44 17.64
CA SER A 139 -7.68 17.27 18.32
C SER A 139 -7.56 16.05 19.22
N GLU A 140 -7.58 16.30 20.53
CA GLU A 140 -7.53 15.24 21.53
C GLU A 140 -8.85 14.49 21.54
N ASN A 141 -8.81 13.20 21.18
CA ASN A 141 -9.87 12.29 21.55
C ASN A 141 -9.68 11.98 23.04
N GLY A 142 -10.43 12.65 23.90
CA GLY A 142 -10.30 12.55 25.35
C GLY A 142 -10.00 11.12 25.81
N ARG A 143 -8.82 10.91 26.42
CA ARG A 143 -8.29 9.65 26.99
C ARG A 143 -8.93 8.38 26.43
N ALA A 144 -8.81 8.12 25.13
CA ALA A 144 -9.22 6.84 24.58
C ALA A 144 -8.33 5.73 25.17
N MET A 145 -8.94 4.70 25.75
CA MET A 145 -8.34 3.48 26.31
C MET A 145 -7.75 2.55 25.23
N PHE A 146 -7.14 3.11 24.18
CA PHE A 146 -6.60 2.35 23.06
C PHE A 146 -5.09 2.57 22.98
N ILE A 147 -4.32 1.49 22.95
CA ILE A 147 -2.89 1.53 22.68
C ILE A 147 -2.76 1.56 21.16
N PRO A 148 -2.36 2.69 20.55
CA PRO A 148 -2.26 2.74 19.11
C PRO A 148 -1.13 1.82 18.63
N THR A 149 -1.39 1.05 17.58
CA THR A 149 -0.34 0.32 16.88
C THR A 149 0.54 1.33 16.16
N VAL A 150 1.82 1.42 16.52
CA VAL A 150 2.79 2.35 15.91
C VAL A 150 3.78 1.54 15.07
N ILE A 151 4.08 2.00 13.86
CA ILE A 151 5.15 1.41 13.04
C ILE A 151 6.50 1.81 13.64
N GLY A 152 7.44 0.86 13.72
CA GLY A 152 8.82 1.15 14.11
C GLY A 152 9.56 1.97 13.05
N GLY A 153 10.48 2.85 13.49
CA GLY A 153 11.27 3.71 12.62
C GLY A 153 10.59 5.05 12.28
N ASP A 154 11.41 6.03 11.88
CA ASP A 154 10.95 7.41 11.64
C ASP A 154 10.38 7.62 10.22
N ALA A 155 10.70 6.73 9.27
CA ALA A 155 10.36 6.88 7.85
C ALA A 155 9.90 5.55 7.21
N THR A 156 8.91 4.89 7.81
CA THR A 156 8.51 3.52 7.47
C THR A 156 7.06 3.36 7.04
N PHE A 157 6.23 4.39 7.18
CA PHE A 157 4.83 4.32 6.74
C PHE A 157 4.76 4.30 5.21
N ASN A 158 4.13 3.28 4.65
CA ASN A 158 4.10 3.06 3.20
C ASN A 158 2.68 2.76 2.71
N CYS A 159 2.16 3.61 1.84
CA CYS A 159 0.95 3.35 1.05
C CYS A 159 1.17 3.50 -0.47
N ASN A 160 2.38 3.20 -0.95
CA ASN A 160 2.71 3.21 -2.37
C ASN A 160 1.74 2.31 -3.15
N TYR A 161 1.29 2.79 -4.31
CA TYR A 161 0.37 2.07 -5.21
C TYR A 161 -1.03 1.82 -4.62
N MET A 162 -1.41 2.57 -3.59
CA MET A 162 -2.77 2.57 -3.05
C MET A 162 -3.79 2.97 -4.14
N PRO A 163 -4.80 2.15 -4.46
CA PRO A 163 -5.73 2.38 -5.57
C PRO A 163 -6.50 3.70 -5.46
N VAL A 164 -6.73 4.39 -6.58
CA VAL A 164 -7.57 5.59 -6.64
C VAL A 164 -8.99 5.22 -6.98
N LEU A 165 -9.93 5.52 -6.07
CA LEU A 165 -11.34 5.15 -6.20
C LEU A 165 -12.07 6.07 -7.17
N ALA A 166 -12.37 5.57 -8.37
CA ALA A 166 -13.05 6.33 -9.40
C ALA A 166 -14.58 6.32 -9.26
N ASN A 167 -15.14 5.24 -8.71
CA ASN A 167 -16.59 5.00 -8.71
C ASN A 167 -17.22 5.22 -7.33
N GLY A 168 -18.41 5.86 -7.30
CA GLY A 168 -19.16 6.05 -6.05
C GLY A 168 -19.52 4.73 -5.35
N ASN A 169 -19.73 3.67 -6.12
CA ASN A 169 -20.01 2.34 -5.60
C ASN A 169 -18.83 1.73 -4.81
N GLU A 170 -17.61 1.89 -5.31
CA GLU A 170 -16.37 1.46 -4.61
C GLU A 170 -16.22 2.21 -3.28
N GLN A 171 -16.45 3.52 -3.32
CA GLN A 171 -16.40 4.40 -2.15
C GLN A 171 -17.42 3.98 -1.09
N ILE A 172 -18.66 3.68 -1.50
CA ILE A 172 -19.72 3.21 -0.61
C ILE A 172 -19.38 1.84 0.00
N ALA A 173 -18.89 0.90 -0.81
CA ALA A 173 -18.49 -0.43 -0.34
C ALA A 173 -17.39 -0.35 0.72
N LEU A 174 -16.34 0.44 0.48
CA LEU A 174 -15.26 0.64 1.45
C LEU A 174 -15.71 1.43 2.69
N ALA A 175 -16.66 2.34 2.57
CA ALA A 175 -17.24 3.04 3.72
C ALA A 175 -18.00 2.09 4.65
N PHE A 176 -18.83 1.20 4.11
CA PHE A 176 -19.53 0.17 4.89
C PHE A 176 -18.57 -0.87 5.48
N TYR A 177 -17.54 -1.27 4.72
CA TYR A 177 -16.53 -2.18 5.22
C TYR A 177 -15.74 -1.58 6.39
N ARG A 178 -15.32 -0.31 6.30
CA ARG A 178 -14.70 0.43 7.41
C ARG A 178 -15.60 0.47 8.64
N GLU A 179 -16.88 0.79 8.47
CA GLU A 179 -17.86 0.83 9.56
C GLU A 179 -17.99 -0.54 10.24
N GLY A 180 -18.09 -1.62 9.45
CA GLY A 180 -18.15 -2.99 9.95
C GLY A 180 -16.95 -3.35 10.82
N LEU A 181 -15.73 -3.06 10.35
CA LEU A 181 -14.50 -3.31 11.10
C LEU A 181 -14.41 -2.51 12.41
N LYS A 182 -14.85 -1.24 12.40
CA LYS A 182 -14.91 -0.43 13.62
C LYS A 182 -15.85 -1.05 14.66
N LEU A 183 -17.00 -1.54 14.21
CA LEU A 183 -18.06 -2.03 15.09
C LEU A 183 -17.87 -3.48 15.52
N GLN A 184 -16.98 -4.25 14.88
CA GLN A 184 -16.86 -5.70 15.09
C GLN A 184 -16.62 -6.11 16.55
N HIS A 185 -15.97 -5.25 17.35
CA HIS A 185 -15.69 -5.50 18.77
C HIS A 185 -16.54 -4.62 19.72
N ILE A 186 -17.43 -3.79 19.16
CA ILE A 186 -18.28 -2.87 19.91
C ILE A 186 -19.72 -3.36 19.88
N HIS A 187 -20.23 -3.70 18.68
CA HIS A 187 -21.59 -4.16 18.48
C HIS A 187 -21.68 -5.06 17.23
N GLU A 188 -21.65 -6.38 17.46
CA GLU A 188 -21.59 -7.40 16.42
C GLU A 188 -22.76 -7.36 15.43
N GLY A 189 -23.99 -7.06 15.89
CA GLY A 189 -25.15 -6.87 15.01
C GLY A 189 -24.99 -5.75 13.98
N TYR A 190 -24.53 -4.56 14.40
CA TYR A 190 -24.23 -3.46 13.46
C TYR A 190 -23.02 -3.77 12.59
N ALA A 191 -22.00 -4.45 13.11
CA ALA A 191 -20.88 -4.89 12.29
C ALA A 191 -21.33 -5.84 11.17
N PHE A 192 -22.14 -6.85 11.51
CA PHE A 192 -22.72 -7.79 10.56
C PHE A 192 -23.50 -7.04 9.48
N LEU A 193 -24.40 -6.13 9.90
CA LEU A 193 -25.21 -5.34 8.98
C LEU A 193 -24.35 -4.46 8.06
N SER A 194 -23.29 -3.84 8.58
CA SER A 194 -22.38 -3.01 7.77
C SER A 194 -21.62 -3.85 6.74
N PHE A 195 -21.12 -5.05 7.09
CA PHE A 195 -20.54 -5.96 6.09
C PHE A 195 -21.58 -6.44 5.06
N PHE A 196 -22.81 -6.74 5.50
CA PHE A 196 -23.89 -7.11 4.60
C PHE A 196 -24.25 -5.98 3.62
N LYS A 197 -24.21 -4.71 4.07
CA LYS A 197 -24.42 -3.52 3.23
C LYS A 197 -23.40 -3.38 2.10
N VAL A 198 -22.20 -3.92 2.25
CA VAL A 198 -21.23 -4.01 1.14
C VAL A 198 -21.81 -4.80 -0.03
N LEU A 199 -22.44 -5.95 0.24
CA LEU A 199 -23.09 -6.75 -0.80
C LEU A 199 -24.41 -6.13 -1.24
N GLU A 200 -25.19 -5.62 -0.30
CA GLU A 200 -26.53 -5.09 -0.57
C GLU A 200 -26.54 -3.82 -1.43
N SER A 201 -25.55 -2.96 -1.26
CA SER A 201 -25.41 -1.75 -2.07
C SER A 201 -25.03 -2.03 -3.53
N GLN A 202 -24.54 -3.24 -3.83
CA GLN A 202 -23.95 -3.58 -5.12
C GLN A 202 -24.76 -4.63 -5.90
N LEU A 203 -25.48 -5.51 -5.20
CA LEU A 203 -26.19 -6.65 -5.78
C LEU A 203 -27.69 -6.65 -5.46
N ARG A 204 -28.50 -7.07 -6.43
CA ARG A 204 -29.93 -7.35 -6.22
C ARG A 204 -30.11 -8.63 -5.39
N SER A 205 -31.29 -8.83 -4.81
CA SER A 205 -31.54 -9.96 -3.89
C SER A 205 -31.20 -11.36 -4.46
N PRO A 206 -31.60 -11.75 -5.69
CA PRO A 206 -31.26 -13.07 -6.24
C PRO A 206 -29.75 -13.24 -6.47
N GLU A 207 -29.14 -12.24 -7.11
CA GLU A 207 -27.70 -12.19 -7.40
C GLU A 207 -26.86 -12.26 -6.11
N ARG A 208 -27.37 -11.74 -5.00
CA ARG A 208 -26.71 -11.77 -3.70
C ARG A 208 -26.62 -13.18 -3.13
N VAL A 209 -27.71 -13.95 -3.19
CA VAL A 209 -27.72 -15.34 -2.71
C VAL A 209 -26.82 -16.20 -3.59
N GLU A 210 -26.89 -16.02 -4.90
CA GLU A 210 -26.00 -16.69 -5.86
C GLU A 210 -24.53 -16.37 -5.59
N TRP A 211 -24.19 -15.10 -5.35
CA TRP A 211 -22.84 -14.68 -5.00
C TRP A 211 -22.35 -15.31 -3.70
N ILE A 212 -23.19 -15.31 -2.65
CA ILE A 212 -22.84 -15.92 -1.37
C ILE A 212 -22.55 -17.40 -1.60
N ASN A 213 -23.48 -18.14 -2.20
CA ASN A 213 -23.34 -19.59 -2.43
C ASN A 213 -22.12 -19.94 -3.28
N ALA A 214 -21.85 -19.19 -4.35
CA ALA A 214 -20.64 -19.39 -5.17
C ALA A 214 -19.35 -19.15 -4.37
N SER A 215 -19.38 -18.20 -3.43
CA SER A 215 -18.21 -17.82 -2.64
C SER A 215 -17.89 -18.79 -1.50
N LEU A 216 -18.84 -19.62 -1.05
CA LEU A 216 -18.65 -20.57 0.07
C LEU A 216 -17.60 -21.66 -0.22
N ASN A 217 -17.32 -21.96 -1.48
CA ASN A 217 -16.33 -22.98 -1.85
C ASN A 217 -14.87 -22.55 -1.67
N GLU A 218 -14.64 -21.26 -1.43
CA GLU A 218 -13.29 -20.69 -1.26
C GLU A 218 -13.12 -20.09 0.16
N LEU A 219 -13.92 -20.55 1.13
CA LEU A 219 -13.74 -20.14 2.52
C LEU A 219 -12.40 -20.63 3.06
N GLU A 220 -11.79 -19.80 3.91
CA GLU A 220 -10.50 -20.08 4.52
C GLU A 220 -10.57 -19.97 6.05
N ASP A 221 -9.68 -20.69 6.74
CA ASP A 221 -9.45 -20.61 8.18
C ASP A 221 -10.73 -20.63 9.05
N ARG A 222 -10.99 -19.53 9.77
CA ARG A 222 -12.12 -19.38 10.70
C ARG A 222 -13.46 -19.35 9.98
N SER A 223 -13.49 -18.84 8.75
CA SER A 223 -14.72 -18.78 7.96
C SER A 223 -15.13 -20.18 7.48
N LEU A 224 -14.16 -21.02 7.09
CA LEU A 224 -14.41 -22.42 6.73
C LEU A 224 -14.94 -23.21 7.93
N ARG A 225 -14.30 -23.07 9.11
CA ARG A 225 -14.77 -23.73 10.34
C ARG A 225 -16.20 -23.36 10.68
N ARG A 226 -16.56 -22.08 10.61
CA ARG A 226 -17.94 -21.66 10.89
C ARG A 226 -18.93 -22.22 9.87
N TYR A 227 -18.53 -22.32 8.59
CA TYR A 227 -19.36 -22.96 7.59
C TYR A 227 -19.60 -24.44 7.90
N GLU A 228 -18.56 -25.19 8.28
CA GLU A 228 -18.68 -26.60 8.69
C GLU A 228 -19.61 -26.77 9.90
N GLU A 229 -19.49 -25.90 10.91
CA GLU A 229 -20.40 -25.89 12.07
C GLU A 229 -21.87 -25.71 11.66
N LEU A 230 -22.18 -24.80 10.72
CA LEU A 230 -23.56 -24.58 10.26
C LEU A 230 -24.12 -25.82 9.55
N ILE A 231 -23.28 -26.55 8.81
CA ILE A 231 -23.67 -27.81 8.18
C ILE A 231 -23.94 -28.88 9.25
N GLU A 232 -23.10 -28.98 10.28
CA GLU A 232 -23.30 -29.88 11.42
C GLU A 232 -24.56 -29.55 12.24
N GLU A 233 -24.91 -28.26 12.34
CA GLU A 233 -26.15 -27.75 12.94
C GLU A 233 -27.41 -28.09 12.09
N GLY A 234 -27.23 -28.68 10.90
CA GLY A 234 -28.32 -29.13 10.02
C GLY A 234 -28.84 -28.07 9.06
N ILE A 235 -28.07 -26.99 8.82
CA ILE A 235 -28.46 -25.93 7.89
C ILE A 235 -28.11 -26.34 6.45
N GLU A 236 -29.13 -26.70 5.67
CA GLU A 236 -28.95 -27.16 4.28
C GLU A 236 -28.51 -26.06 3.31
N ASP A 237 -29.02 -24.82 3.48
CA ASP A 237 -28.72 -23.67 2.62
C ASP A 237 -28.10 -22.53 3.44
N VAL A 238 -26.78 -22.63 3.63
CA VAL A 238 -26.00 -21.65 4.40
C VAL A 238 -26.06 -20.26 3.78
N GLY A 239 -26.06 -20.13 2.45
CA GLY A 239 -26.11 -18.81 1.82
C GLY A 239 -27.42 -18.09 2.07
N ARG A 240 -28.54 -18.84 2.04
CA ARG A 240 -29.85 -18.30 2.42
C ARG A 240 -29.94 -17.99 3.91
N HIS A 241 -29.35 -18.81 4.78
CA HIS A 241 -29.24 -18.54 6.22
C HIS A 241 -28.53 -17.21 6.49
N ILE A 242 -27.36 -16.99 5.89
CA ILE A 242 -26.58 -15.74 6.03
C ILE A 242 -27.34 -14.54 5.45
N TYR A 243 -27.99 -14.71 4.30
CA TYR A 243 -28.82 -13.67 3.70
C TYR A 243 -29.98 -13.23 4.62
N ASN A 244 -30.70 -14.21 5.18
CA ASN A 244 -31.79 -13.94 6.12
C ASN A 244 -31.26 -13.29 7.41
N SER A 245 -30.15 -13.79 7.94
CA SER A 245 -29.50 -13.24 9.13
C SER A 245 -29.09 -11.78 8.94
N GLY A 246 -28.55 -11.41 7.77
CA GLY A 246 -28.20 -10.01 7.47
C GLY A 246 -29.40 -9.08 7.37
N ARG A 247 -30.51 -9.57 6.79
CA ARG A 247 -31.79 -8.86 6.75
C ARG A 247 -32.37 -8.63 8.14
N CYS A 248 -32.24 -9.61 9.04
CA CYS A 248 -32.84 -9.58 10.37
C CYS A 248 -31.91 -9.06 11.48
N ALA A 249 -30.64 -8.74 11.15
CA ALA A 249 -29.57 -8.45 12.10
C ALA A 249 -29.92 -7.44 13.22
N ILE A 250 -30.81 -6.46 12.95
CA ILE A 250 -31.10 -5.37 13.91
C ILE A 250 -32.57 -4.92 13.91
N ALA A 251 -33.26 -4.78 12.77
CA ALA A 251 -34.54 -4.05 12.79
C ALA A 251 -35.60 -4.35 11.72
N HIS A 252 -35.39 -5.25 10.75
CA HIS A 252 -36.48 -5.57 9.81
C HIS A 252 -37.45 -6.60 10.41
N ALA A 253 -38.29 -6.13 11.34
CA ALA A 253 -39.35 -6.87 12.02
C ALA A 253 -40.49 -7.39 11.12
N SER A 254 -40.40 -7.22 9.80
CA SER A 254 -41.54 -7.41 8.88
C SER A 254 -41.44 -8.63 7.95
N LEU A 255 -40.31 -9.34 7.91
CA LEU A 255 -40.19 -10.60 7.16
C LEU A 255 -40.20 -11.77 8.16
N ASN A 256 -41.39 -12.35 8.37
CA ASN A 256 -41.64 -13.60 9.10
C ASN A 256 -41.56 -13.60 10.63
N GLY A 257 -41.39 -12.46 11.29
CA GLY A 257 -41.48 -12.38 12.76
C GLY A 257 -40.26 -12.91 13.53
N GLU A 258 -39.20 -13.31 12.83
CA GLU A 258 -37.88 -13.58 13.42
C GLU A 258 -37.11 -12.26 13.57
N TYR A 259 -37.19 -11.66 14.76
CA TYR A 259 -36.36 -10.52 15.14
C TYR A 259 -35.29 -10.98 16.12
N ILE A 260 -34.10 -10.39 16.01
CA ILE A 260 -33.03 -10.61 16.98
C ILE A 260 -33.37 -9.84 18.26
N ASN A 261 -33.50 -10.56 19.37
CA ASN A 261 -33.70 -9.94 20.66
C ASN A 261 -32.34 -9.73 21.35
N PRO A 262 -31.89 -8.48 21.58
CA PRO A 262 -30.60 -8.22 22.22
C PRO A 262 -30.54 -8.71 23.67
N ASP A 263 -31.68 -8.99 24.30
CA ASP A 263 -31.77 -9.56 25.64
C ASP A 263 -31.73 -11.11 25.65
N ILE A 264 -31.70 -11.76 24.47
CA ILE A 264 -31.51 -13.20 24.32
C ILE A 264 -30.04 -13.47 23.98
N PRO A 265 -29.23 -14.04 24.90
CA PRO A 265 -27.82 -14.30 24.66
C PRO A 265 -27.53 -15.17 23.43
N GLU A 266 -28.40 -16.15 23.15
CA GLU A 266 -28.25 -17.09 22.04
C GLU A 266 -28.34 -16.39 20.67
N ASP A 267 -29.22 -15.40 20.53
CA ASP A 267 -29.34 -14.60 19.30
C ASP A 267 -28.08 -13.79 19.05
N LYS A 268 -27.50 -13.22 20.12
CA LYS A 268 -26.24 -12.48 20.04
C LYS A 268 -25.08 -13.40 19.69
N GLU A 269 -24.99 -14.56 20.34
CA GLU A 269 -23.93 -15.55 20.08
C GLU A 269 -23.99 -16.05 18.62
N ARG A 270 -25.19 -16.31 18.09
CA ARG A 270 -25.37 -16.70 16.69
C ARG A 270 -24.81 -15.67 15.72
N ILE A 271 -25.16 -14.39 15.89
CA ILE A 271 -24.64 -13.30 15.03
C ILE A 271 -23.13 -13.15 15.17
N SER A 272 -22.62 -13.24 16.41
CA SER A 272 -21.19 -13.16 16.69
C SER A 272 -20.42 -14.25 15.93
N LYS A 273 -20.91 -15.48 15.95
CA LYS A 273 -20.31 -16.61 15.22
C LYS A 273 -20.38 -16.41 13.70
N ASP A 274 -21.53 -15.97 13.18
CA ASP A 274 -21.72 -15.78 11.74
C ASP A 274 -20.98 -14.54 11.19
N LEU A 275 -20.53 -13.62 12.06
CA LEU A 275 -19.82 -12.40 11.68
C LEU A 275 -18.57 -12.68 10.82
N VAL A 276 -17.83 -13.74 11.12
CA VAL A 276 -16.62 -14.12 10.38
C VAL A 276 -16.92 -14.47 8.92
N LEU A 277 -18.09 -15.06 8.65
CA LEU A 277 -18.52 -15.41 7.29
C LEU A 277 -18.86 -14.16 6.49
N ILE A 278 -19.70 -13.28 7.03
CA ILE A 278 -20.09 -12.07 6.28
C ILE A 278 -18.93 -11.10 6.09
N HIS A 279 -18.00 -11.03 7.06
CA HIS A 279 -16.77 -10.27 6.91
C HIS A 279 -15.92 -10.81 5.75
N PHE A 280 -15.70 -12.13 5.70
CA PHE A 280 -14.97 -12.77 4.59
C PHE A 280 -15.65 -12.48 3.25
N LEU A 281 -16.96 -12.69 3.15
CA LEU A 281 -17.73 -12.48 1.92
C LEU A 281 -17.67 -11.02 1.43
N ALA A 282 -17.74 -10.05 2.35
CA ALA A 282 -17.60 -8.63 2.02
C ALA A 282 -16.19 -8.29 1.53
N LYS A 283 -15.14 -8.78 2.22
CA LYS A 283 -13.75 -8.59 1.81
C LYS A 283 -13.50 -9.20 0.42
N LYS A 284 -13.97 -10.43 0.20
CA LYS A 284 -13.86 -11.14 -1.08
C LYS A 284 -14.58 -10.40 -2.21
N PHE A 285 -15.78 -9.88 -1.95
CA PHE A 285 -16.52 -9.10 -2.95
C PHE A 285 -15.73 -7.85 -3.38
N ILE A 286 -15.17 -7.10 -2.43
CA ILE A 286 -14.35 -5.91 -2.75
C ILE A 286 -13.13 -6.31 -3.58
N LYS A 287 -12.43 -7.39 -3.23
CA LYS A 287 -11.25 -7.85 -3.97
C LYS A 287 -11.55 -8.37 -5.37
N GLN A 288 -12.57 -9.22 -5.52
CA GLN A 288 -12.80 -9.93 -6.79
C GLN A 288 -13.76 -9.21 -7.73
N LYS A 289 -14.82 -8.59 -7.20
CA LYS A 289 -15.85 -7.91 -8.01
C LYS A 289 -15.55 -6.44 -8.21
N LEU A 290 -15.10 -5.75 -7.16
CA LEU A 290 -14.68 -4.34 -7.27
C LEU A 290 -13.20 -4.20 -7.66
N GLN A 291 -12.42 -5.28 -7.64
CA GLN A 291 -11.03 -5.32 -8.10
C GLN A 291 -10.09 -4.36 -7.36
N ILE A 292 -10.45 -3.97 -6.12
CA ILE A 292 -9.67 -3.04 -5.30
C ILE A 292 -8.59 -3.81 -4.54
N ALA A 293 -7.32 -3.58 -4.91
CA ALA A 293 -6.17 -4.19 -4.25
C ALA A 293 -5.96 -3.66 -2.82
N ASP A 294 -5.45 -4.53 -1.95
CA ASP A 294 -4.78 -4.12 -0.70
C ASP A 294 -3.24 -4.16 -0.85
N SER A 295 -2.51 -3.82 0.22
CA SER A 295 -1.04 -3.80 0.20
C SER A 295 -0.40 -5.16 -0.08
N LEU A 296 -1.03 -6.27 0.35
CA LEU A 296 -0.53 -7.62 0.10
C LEU A 296 -0.76 -8.01 -1.35
N ASP A 297 -1.88 -7.59 -1.95
CA ASP A 297 -2.15 -7.81 -3.35
C ASP A 297 -1.16 -7.05 -4.24
N VAL A 298 -0.86 -5.78 -3.91
CA VAL A 298 0.19 -5.00 -4.58
C VAL A 298 1.52 -5.74 -4.51
N TYR A 299 1.92 -6.20 -3.32
CA TYR A 299 3.18 -6.93 -3.17
C TYR A 299 3.22 -8.21 -4.03
N LYS A 300 2.14 -8.99 -4.04
CA LYS A 300 2.10 -10.30 -4.73
C LYS A 300 2.03 -10.18 -6.25
N TYR A 301 1.27 -9.21 -6.74
CA TYR A 301 0.79 -9.23 -8.12
C TYR A 301 1.25 -8.06 -8.97
N ARG A 302 1.71 -6.96 -8.35
CA ARG A 302 2.18 -5.81 -9.13
C ARG A 302 3.46 -6.17 -9.88
N ASN A 303 3.42 -5.95 -11.18
CA ASN A 303 4.55 -5.92 -12.08
C ASN A 303 5.31 -4.60 -11.90
N ASN A 304 6.39 -4.65 -11.12
CA ASN A 304 7.29 -3.53 -10.91
C ASN A 304 8.10 -3.19 -12.16
N LEU A 305 8.23 -4.10 -13.13
CA LEU A 305 8.96 -3.90 -14.39
C LEU A 305 8.15 -3.19 -15.47
N PHE A 306 6.85 -2.92 -15.24
CA PHE A 306 5.97 -2.27 -16.23
C PHE A 306 6.57 -0.99 -16.87
N PRO A 307 7.20 -0.07 -16.11
CA PRO A 307 7.80 1.12 -16.71
C PRO A 307 8.95 0.86 -17.70
N LEU A 308 9.57 -0.32 -17.63
CA LEU A 308 10.63 -0.73 -18.54
C LEU A 308 10.08 -1.29 -19.85
N GLU A 309 8.84 -1.78 -19.86
CA GLU A 309 8.22 -2.44 -21.02
C GLU A 309 8.18 -1.53 -22.26
N GLN A 310 8.06 -0.21 -22.09
CA GLN A 310 8.06 0.75 -23.19
C GLN A 310 9.40 0.82 -23.96
N TYR A 311 10.49 0.37 -23.35
CA TYR A 311 11.82 0.36 -23.97
C TYR A 311 12.14 -0.98 -24.65
N ILE A 312 11.21 -1.95 -24.59
CA ILE A 312 11.39 -3.32 -25.05
C ILE A 312 10.41 -3.56 -26.20
N ASP A 313 10.89 -4.13 -27.31
CA ASP A 313 9.99 -4.54 -28.38
C ASP A 313 8.99 -5.60 -27.88
N SER A 314 7.71 -5.42 -28.22
CA SER A 314 6.60 -6.27 -27.77
C SER A 314 6.82 -7.77 -28.02
N TYR A 315 7.51 -8.16 -29.10
CA TYR A 315 7.83 -9.55 -29.39
C TYR A 315 8.78 -10.13 -28.33
N TYR A 316 9.85 -9.40 -28.02
CA TYR A 316 10.84 -9.80 -27.02
C TYR A 316 10.27 -9.76 -25.60
N LEU A 317 9.40 -8.80 -25.30
CA LEU A 317 8.73 -8.71 -24.02
C LEU A 317 7.86 -9.95 -23.73
N ASN A 318 7.08 -10.39 -24.71
CA ASN A 318 6.26 -11.59 -24.56
C ASN A 318 7.12 -12.84 -24.36
N LEU A 319 8.20 -12.95 -25.14
CA LEU A 319 9.15 -14.05 -24.99
C LEU A 319 9.80 -14.08 -23.60
N LEU A 320 10.12 -12.92 -23.01
CA LEU A 320 10.64 -12.82 -21.65
C LEU A 320 9.60 -13.22 -20.60
N LYS A 321 8.36 -12.75 -20.74
CA LYS A 321 7.25 -13.09 -19.84
C LYS A 321 6.95 -14.60 -19.85
N GLU A 322 7.19 -15.27 -20.97
CA GLU A 322 7.08 -16.74 -21.12
C GLU A 322 8.30 -17.52 -20.61
N GLY A 323 9.34 -16.85 -20.11
CA GLY A 323 10.57 -17.49 -19.63
C GLY A 323 11.56 -17.87 -20.74
N GLY A 324 11.41 -17.29 -21.93
CA GLY A 324 12.26 -17.52 -23.08
C GLY A 324 13.68 -16.95 -22.94
N ARG A 325 14.47 -17.15 -24.00
CA ARG A 325 15.86 -16.65 -24.11
C ARG A 325 15.97 -15.71 -25.29
N ILE A 326 16.74 -14.63 -25.11
CA ILE A 326 16.97 -13.60 -26.12
C ILE A 326 18.47 -13.31 -26.16
N GLU A 327 19.02 -13.14 -27.36
CA GLU A 327 20.40 -12.69 -27.49
C GLU A 327 20.51 -11.20 -27.14
N ILE A 328 21.51 -10.86 -26.33
CA ILE A 328 21.78 -9.51 -25.82
C ILE A 328 21.92 -8.49 -26.95
N SER A 329 22.44 -8.89 -28.12
CA SER A 329 22.62 -8.02 -29.29
C SER A 329 21.33 -7.41 -29.82
N PHE A 330 20.17 -7.98 -29.50
CA PHE A 330 18.86 -7.42 -29.87
C PHE A 330 18.36 -6.34 -28.90
N PHE A 331 19.09 -6.12 -27.79
CA PHE A 331 18.77 -5.14 -26.77
C PHE A 331 19.88 -4.12 -26.66
N ASN A 332 19.63 -2.90 -27.16
CA ASN A 332 20.51 -1.76 -26.90
C ASN A 332 19.85 -0.81 -25.91
N LEU A 333 19.81 -1.23 -24.64
CA LEU A 333 19.30 -0.41 -23.55
C LEU A 333 20.48 0.27 -22.85
N GLU A 334 20.77 1.50 -23.26
CA GLU A 334 21.71 2.39 -22.59
C GLU A 334 20.93 3.64 -22.19
N LEU A 335 20.73 3.82 -20.89
CA LEU A 335 19.94 4.90 -20.31
C LEU A 335 20.68 5.51 -19.14
N ASP A 336 20.66 6.84 -19.07
CA ASP A 336 21.06 7.56 -17.86
C ASP A 336 19.93 7.42 -16.83
N ILE A 337 20.27 7.04 -15.61
CA ILE A 337 19.33 6.78 -14.52
C ILE A 337 19.89 7.34 -13.21
N SER A 338 19.03 7.45 -12.20
CA SER A 338 19.41 7.80 -10.83
C SER A 338 18.98 6.72 -9.87
N LEU A 339 19.78 6.46 -8.83
CA LEU A 339 19.39 5.56 -7.74
C LEU A 339 18.92 6.34 -6.52
N SER A 340 17.78 5.95 -5.98
CA SER A 340 17.14 6.54 -4.80
C SER A 340 17.00 5.51 -3.69
N HIS A 341 17.12 5.97 -2.45
CA HIS A 341 16.76 5.22 -1.26
C HIS A 341 15.40 5.72 -0.78
N TRP A 342 14.36 4.91 -0.91
CA TRP A 342 13.04 5.28 -0.41
C TRP A 342 13.02 5.27 1.13
N PRO A 343 12.45 6.29 1.79
CA PRO A 343 11.84 7.51 1.25
C PRO A 343 12.77 8.75 1.26
N HIS A 344 14.07 8.54 1.46
CA HIS A 344 15.09 9.60 1.60
C HIS A 344 15.46 10.29 0.28
N GLY A 345 15.09 9.72 -0.86
CA GLY A 345 15.30 10.28 -2.19
C GLY A 345 16.61 9.85 -2.83
N VAL A 346 17.02 10.59 -3.86
CA VAL A 346 18.20 10.27 -4.67
C VAL A 346 19.46 10.26 -3.81
N ILE A 347 20.25 9.20 -3.95
CA ILE A 347 21.58 9.10 -3.32
C ILE A 347 22.51 9.99 -4.16
N PRO A 348 23.07 11.09 -3.62
CA PRO A 348 23.81 12.07 -4.41
C PRO A 348 24.95 11.46 -5.23
N GLU A 349 25.68 10.52 -4.64
CA GLU A 349 26.80 9.83 -5.26
C GLU A 349 26.37 8.86 -6.38
N LEU A 350 25.07 8.53 -6.48
CA LEU A 350 24.46 7.64 -7.48
C LEU A 350 23.38 8.36 -8.30
N ALA A 351 23.45 9.69 -8.35
CA ALA A 351 22.47 10.52 -9.04
C ALA A 351 22.56 10.40 -10.58
N VAL A 352 23.74 10.09 -11.11
CA VAL A 352 23.95 9.90 -12.55
C VAL A 352 24.68 8.59 -12.79
N MET A 353 23.93 7.59 -13.26
CA MET A 353 24.42 6.25 -13.55
C MET A 353 23.99 5.83 -14.96
N LYS A 354 24.81 5.05 -15.65
CA LYS A 354 24.52 4.45 -16.96
C LYS A 354 24.10 3.01 -16.80
N LEU A 355 22.85 2.73 -17.13
CA LEU A 355 22.32 1.38 -17.18
C LEU A 355 22.79 0.68 -18.46
N LYS A 356 23.36 -0.52 -18.31
CA LYS A 356 23.77 -1.39 -19.41
C LYS A 356 23.27 -2.81 -19.18
N LEU A 357 22.72 -3.42 -20.23
CA LEU A 357 22.28 -4.82 -20.19
C LEU A 357 23.50 -5.76 -20.23
N PHE A 358 23.57 -6.71 -19.30
CA PHE A 358 24.73 -7.60 -19.16
C PHE A 358 24.46 -9.01 -19.62
N SER A 359 23.35 -9.62 -19.18
CA SER A 359 22.98 -10.97 -19.62
C SER A 359 21.48 -11.23 -19.56
N MET A 360 21.01 -12.19 -20.34
CA MET A 360 19.60 -12.60 -20.38
C MET A 360 19.50 -14.11 -20.39
N SER A 361 18.72 -14.68 -19.47
CA SER A 361 18.42 -16.11 -19.50
C SER A 361 17.13 -16.42 -18.74
N ASN A 362 16.32 -17.32 -19.30
CA ASN A 362 15.12 -17.89 -18.67
C ASN A 362 14.14 -16.81 -18.13
N GLY A 363 13.82 -15.80 -18.95
CA GLY A 363 12.96 -14.68 -18.53
C GLY A 363 13.58 -13.69 -17.55
N LYS A 364 14.86 -13.86 -17.18
CA LYS A 364 15.60 -12.93 -16.31
C LYS A 364 16.59 -12.11 -17.12
N ILE A 365 16.67 -10.81 -16.81
CA ILE A 365 17.66 -9.89 -17.35
C ILE A 365 18.54 -9.41 -16.20
N ILE A 366 19.85 -9.52 -16.38
CA ILE A 366 20.82 -8.88 -15.48
C ILE A 366 21.23 -7.56 -16.11
N ILE A 367 21.03 -6.47 -15.38
CA ILE A 367 21.54 -5.16 -15.73
C ILE A 367 22.67 -4.77 -14.79
N HIS A 368 23.65 -4.06 -15.33
CA HIS A 368 24.68 -3.38 -14.56
C HIS A 368 24.52 -1.88 -14.74
N VAL A 369 24.57 -1.16 -13.64
CA VAL A 369 24.58 0.30 -13.65
C VAL A 369 25.97 0.77 -13.26
N TRP A 370 26.49 1.72 -14.02
CA TRP A 370 27.83 2.26 -13.87
C TRP A 370 27.77 3.75 -13.54
N ASP A 371 28.65 4.24 -12.70
CA ASP A 371 28.87 5.69 -12.58
C ASP A 371 29.47 6.27 -13.87
N GLU A 372 29.51 7.61 -13.98
CA GLU A 372 30.07 8.29 -15.15
C GLU A 372 31.54 7.92 -15.42
N GLU A 373 32.30 7.69 -14.36
CA GLU A 373 33.73 7.37 -14.41
C GLU A 373 34.00 5.87 -14.62
N ASN A 374 32.96 5.03 -14.62
CA ASN A 374 33.03 3.55 -14.69
C ASN A 374 33.88 2.92 -13.57
N THR A 375 33.93 3.56 -12.40
CA THR A 375 34.65 3.11 -11.22
C THR A 375 33.77 2.28 -10.27
N LEU A 376 32.45 2.43 -10.35
CA LEU A 376 31.45 1.75 -9.52
C LEU A 376 30.43 1.03 -10.41
N ARG A 377 30.19 -0.25 -10.13
CA ARG A 377 29.23 -1.09 -10.84
C ARG A 377 28.28 -1.79 -9.88
N ILE A 378 26.99 -1.50 -9.99
CA ILE A 378 25.94 -2.16 -9.19
C ILE A 378 25.12 -3.08 -10.10
N ARG A 379 24.82 -4.29 -9.63
CA ARG A 379 24.03 -5.30 -10.36
C ARG A 379 22.56 -5.28 -9.90
N PHE A 380 21.64 -5.38 -10.85
CA PHE A 380 20.23 -5.67 -10.60
C PHE A 380 19.76 -6.84 -11.45
N ASP A 381 18.90 -7.67 -10.88
CA ASP A 381 18.29 -8.82 -11.53
C ASP A 381 16.80 -8.55 -11.76
N LEU A 382 16.37 -8.52 -13.02
CA LEU A 382 15.00 -8.25 -13.44
C LEU A 382 14.37 -9.57 -13.85
N ASP A 383 13.29 -9.95 -13.17
CA ASP A 383 12.53 -11.16 -13.46
C ASP A 383 11.22 -10.81 -14.15
N PHE A 384 11.14 -11.01 -15.46
CA PHE A 384 9.94 -10.71 -16.26
C PHE A 384 8.84 -11.75 -16.08
N THR A 385 9.15 -12.93 -15.54
CA THR A 385 8.15 -13.98 -15.26
C THR A 385 7.36 -13.70 -13.99
N GLU A 386 7.97 -12.95 -13.06
CA GLU A 386 7.35 -12.49 -11.81
C GLU A 386 7.04 -10.99 -11.81
N GLY A 387 7.59 -10.23 -12.76
CA GLY A 387 7.46 -8.78 -12.80
C GLY A 387 8.24 -8.08 -11.67
N LYS A 388 9.33 -8.68 -11.20
CA LYS A 388 10.08 -8.23 -10.02
C LYS A 388 11.49 -7.76 -10.37
N ILE A 389 12.05 -6.90 -9.54
CA ILE A 389 13.44 -6.45 -9.66
C ILE A 389 14.14 -6.56 -8.31
N TYR A 390 15.34 -7.14 -8.33
CA TYR A 390 16.14 -7.40 -7.14
C TYR A 390 17.44 -6.61 -7.21
N ALA A 391 17.73 -5.88 -6.14
CA ALA A 391 19.02 -5.24 -5.93
C ALA A 391 20.03 -6.27 -5.40
N SER A 392 21.25 -6.26 -5.93
CA SER A 392 22.29 -7.21 -5.55
C SER A 392 23.36 -6.58 -4.66
N LEU A 393 23.90 -7.37 -3.72
CA LEU A 393 25.15 -7.04 -3.02
C LEU A 393 26.38 -7.24 -3.91
N GLU A 394 26.26 -7.91 -5.05
CA GLU A 394 27.35 -8.07 -6.02
C GLU A 394 27.68 -6.74 -6.68
N ILE A 395 28.82 -6.18 -6.29
CA ILE A 395 29.25 -4.86 -6.70
C ILE A 395 30.70 -4.94 -7.18
N GLY A 396 30.98 -4.31 -8.33
CA GLY A 396 32.34 -4.16 -8.83
C GLY A 396 32.84 -2.75 -8.56
N THR A 397 34.02 -2.59 -7.98
CA THR A 397 34.64 -1.27 -7.77
C THR A 397 36.11 -1.26 -8.15
N ILE A 398 36.60 -0.08 -8.54
CA ILE A 398 38.02 0.24 -8.44
C ILE A 398 38.31 0.57 -6.96
N PRO A 399 39.33 -0.04 -6.32
CA PRO A 399 39.61 0.18 -4.91
C PRO A 399 39.84 1.66 -4.55
N ASN A 400 39.32 2.07 -3.38
CA ASN A 400 39.54 3.34 -2.67
C ASN A 400 38.71 4.58 -3.04
N GLU A 401 38.27 4.79 -4.28
CA GLU A 401 37.57 6.06 -4.63
C GLU A 401 36.07 6.05 -4.29
N ASN A 402 35.41 4.89 -4.32
CA ASN A 402 33.96 4.76 -4.10
C ASN A 402 33.54 3.81 -2.97
N GLN A 403 34.46 3.51 -2.06
CA GLN A 403 34.22 2.55 -0.98
C GLN A 403 33.14 3.01 0.02
N LEU A 404 33.08 4.30 0.33
CA LEU A 404 32.07 4.84 1.24
C LEU A 404 30.66 4.74 0.63
N THR A 405 30.49 5.14 -0.62
CA THR A 405 29.22 5.04 -1.38
C THR A 405 28.75 3.58 -1.45
N LEU A 406 29.68 2.67 -1.71
CA LEU A 406 29.43 1.23 -1.71
C LEU A 406 28.89 0.74 -0.36
N LEU A 407 29.57 1.07 0.74
CA LEU A 407 29.14 0.65 2.07
C LEU A 407 27.79 1.26 2.44
N LYS A 408 27.52 2.52 2.08
CA LYS A 408 26.20 3.15 2.25
C LYS A 408 25.11 2.40 1.49
N TYR A 409 25.37 2.02 0.24
CA TYR A 409 24.43 1.20 -0.56
C TYR A 409 24.19 -0.17 0.08
N GLN A 410 25.26 -0.87 0.50
CA GLN A 410 25.15 -2.17 1.18
C GLN A 410 24.38 -2.07 2.48
N ARG A 411 24.62 -1.01 3.27
CA ARG A 411 23.89 -0.72 4.51
C ARG A 411 22.39 -0.63 4.24
N ILE A 412 21.98 0.09 3.19
CA ILE A 412 20.56 0.23 2.80
C ILE A 412 19.96 -1.15 2.52
N LEU A 413 20.64 -1.99 1.73
CA LEU A 413 20.14 -3.33 1.42
C LEU A 413 20.06 -4.23 2.67
N LEU A 414 21.09 -4.24 3.51
CA LEU A 414 21.14 -5.05 4.74
C LEU A 414 20.13 -4.59 5.80
N SER A 415 19.69 -3.33 5.75
CA SER A 415 18.63 -2.80 6.62
C SER A 415 17.23 -2.95 6.04
N ASN A 416 17.04 -3.75 4.97
CA ASN A 416 15.78 -3.91 4.24
C ASN A 416 15.23 -2.59 3.65
N GLY A 417 16.11 -1.62 3.36
CA GLY A 417 15.73 -0.40 2.67
C GLY A 417 15.36 -0.68 1.22
N THR A 418 14.50 0.18 0.67
CA THR A 418 14.00 0.03 -0.70
C THR A 418 14.81 0.92 -1.64
N ILE A 419 15.44 0.30 -2.64
CA ILE A 419 16.13 1.02 -3.72
C ILE A 419 15.15 1.27 -4.86
N GLU A 420 15.19 2.49 -5.39
CA GLU A 420 14.41 2.89 -6.55
C GLU A 420 15.34 3.30 -7.70
N ILE A 421 15.01 2.86 -8.91
CA ILE A 421 15.69 3.26 -10.14
C ILE A 421 14.81 4.29 -10.84
N ILE A 422 15.29 5.52 -10.97
CA ILE A 422 14.56 6.62 -11.60
C ILE A 422 15.08 6.81 -13.03
N PHE A 423 14.15 6.83 -13.99
CA PHE A 423 14.43 7.01 -15.41
C PHE A 423 14.32 8.50 -15.81
N PRO A 424 14.92 8.92 -16.95
CA PRO A 424 14.86 10.32 -17.40
C PRO A 424 13.45 10.83 -17.67
N CYS A 425 12.51 9.92 -17.98
CA CYS A 425 11.11 10.21 -18.18
C CYS A 425 10.34 10.43 -16.85
N GLY A 426 11.00 10.30 -15.70
CA GLY A 426 10.39 10.41 -14.38
C GLY A 426 9.73 9.13 -13.87
N ASN A 427 9.65 8.07 -14.69
CA ASN A 427 9.20 6.77 -14.23
C ASN A 427 10.20 6.15 -13.26
N LEU A 428 9.71 5.33 -12.33
CA LEU A 428 10.55 4.64 -11.35
C LEU A 428 10.29 3.14 -11.31
N LEU A 429 11.33 2.36 -11.04
CA LEU A 429 11.25 0.95 -10.67
C LEU A 429 11.56 0.80 -9.19
N THR A 430 10.66 0.20 -8.44
CA THR A 430 10.87 -0.12 -7.03
C THR A 430 11.46 -1.52 -6.89
N CYS A 431 12.65 -1.63 -6.31
CA CYS A 431 13.28 -2.92 -6.02
C CYS A 431 12.59 -3.63 -4.87
N GLU A 432 12.52 -4.96 -4.96
CA GLU A 432 12.11 -5.81 -3.86
C GLU A 432 13.12 -5.69 -2.72
N SER A 433 12.62 -5.72 -1.48
CA SER A 433 13.47 -5.67 -0.29
C SER A 433 14.46 -6.83 -0.31
N PHE A 434 15.72 -6.52 -0.06
CA PHE A 434 16.80 -7.51 -0.02
C PHE A 434 16.57 -8.47 1.15
N MET A 435 16.34 -9.75 0.84
CA MET A 435 16.04 -10.85 1.77
C MET A 435 14.74 -10.66 2.60
N PRO A 436 13.72 -11.51 2.40
CA PRO A 436 12.55 -11.46 3.27
C PRO A 436 12.98 -11.92 4.67
N VAL A 437 12.64 -11.10 5.68
CA VAL A 437 12.49 -11.42 7.10
C VAL A 437 13.68 -11.43 8.09
N ASN A 438 14.96 -11.33 7.72
CA ASN A 438 16.04 -11.24 8.73
C ASN A 438 17.08 -10.16 8.41
N ILE A 439 17.14 -9.11 9.24
CA ILE A 439 18.31 -8.23 9.32
C ILE A 439 19.48 -9.12 9.76
N HIS A 440 20.62 -9.04 9.08
CA HIS A 440 21.87 -9.63 9.57
C HIS A 440 22.57 -8.59 10.45
N PRO A 441 22.34 -8.57 11.78
CA PRO A 441 22.86 -7.52 12.64
C PRO A 441 24.38 -7.47 12.61
N ASP A 442 25.06 -8.62 12.53
CA ASP A 442 26.52 -8.67 12.50
C ASP A 442 27.10 -8.03 11.22
N ALA A 443 26.51 -8.34 10.06
CA ALA A 443 26.93 -7.73 8.79
C ALA A 443 26.64 -6.23 8.75
N LEU A 444 25.48 -5.81 9.30
CA LEU A 444 25.14 -4.40 9.40
C LEU A 444 26.09 -3.65 10.34
N MET A 445 26.42 -4.23 11.50
CA MET A 445 27.37 -3.66 12.46
C MET A 445 28.78 -3.55 11.87
N GLU A 446 29.22 -4.53 11.07
CA GLU A 446 30.50 -4.47 10.37
C GLU A 446 30.52 -3.34 9.34
N VAL A 447 29.47 -3.23 8.52
CA VAL A 447 29.33 -2.14 7.55
C VAL A 447 29.29 -0.77 8.23
N ASP A 448 28.51 -0.61 9.30
CA ASP A 448 28.45 0.64 10.08
C ASP A 448 29.83 1.01 10.66
N ARG A 449 30.58 0.03 11.17
CA ARG A 449 31.94 0.25 11.67
C ARG A 449 32.87 0.74 10.57
N LEU A 450 32.82 0.13 9.38
CA LEU A 450 33.66 0.51 8.24
C LEU A 450 33.31 1.90 7.71
N ILE A 451 32.02 2.25 7.67
CA ILE A 451 31.55 3.59 7.31
C ILE A 451 32.16 4.63 8.27
N ASN A 452 32.00 4.42 9.58
CA ASN A 452 32.53 5.36 10.58
C ASN A 452 34.06 5.53 10.48
N GLN A 453 34.80 4.44 10.26
CA GLN A 453 36.27 4.50 10.10
C GLN A 453 36.69 5.32 8.87
N LEU A 454 35.98 5.18 7.75
CA LEU A 454 36.27 5.93 6.53
C LEU A 454 35.87 7.41 6.66
N GLU A 455 34.73 7.70 7.28
CA GLU A 455 34.29 9.08 7.55
C GLU A 455 35.24 9.81 8.51
N GLU A 456 35.73 9.14 9.56
CA GLU A 456 36.75 9.68 10.47
C GLU A 456 38.07 9.96 9.73
N SER A 457 38.48 9.06 8.83
CA SER A 457 39.71 9.22 8.05
C SER A 457 39.62 10.39 7.06
N LEU A 458 38.44 10.63 6.49
CA LEU A 458 38.18 11.75 5.58
C LEU A 458 38.09 13.09 6.32
N CYS A 459 37.62 13.13 7.57
CA CYS A 459 37.58 14.34 8.39
C CYS A 459 38.96 14.80 8.90
N LEU A 460 39.98 13.92 8.86
CA LEU A 460 41.34 14.20 9.32
C LEU A 460 42.29 14.72 8.21
N ILE A 461 41.80 14.78 6.97
CA ILE A 461 42.48 15.33 5.79
C ILE A 461 41.88 16.71 5.50
#